data_AF-A0A7X8IUM5-F1
#
_entry.id   AF-A0A7X8IUM5-F1
#
_cell.length_a   1.000
_cell.length_b   1.000
_cell.length_c   1.000
_cell.angle_alpha   90.00
_cell.angle_beta   90.00
_cell.angle_gamma   90.00
#
_symmetry.space_group_name_H-M   'P 1'
#
loop_
_entity.id
_entity.type
_entity.pdbx_description
1 polymer ?
#
loop_
_entity_poly.entity_id
_entity_poly.type
_entity_poly.pdbx_seq_one_letter_code
_entity_poly.pdbx_strand_id
1 'polypeptide(L)'
;KKNRQALEQAGVTVLPLPEKDGRVDLVELARVLAQRGIDRVLIEAGESLAWSFLESGLVDRIRMYLAPQFVGGRGAPGLFRGGVQTLDRRITLEGITLFRCGEDFVLEGKPCLPD
;
A
#
# COMPACT_ATOMS: atom_id res chain seq x y z
N LYS A 1 1.72 -10.18 -21.27
CA LYS A 1 2.24 -11.37 -22.00
C LYS A 1 3.37 -11.04 -22.99
N LYS A 2 3.28 -10.00 -23.84
CA LYS A 2 4.27 -9.74 -24.92
C LYS A 2 5.72 -9.44 -24.50
N ASN A 3 5.99 -9.00 -23.27
CA ASN A 3 7.35 -8.65 -22.81
C ASN A 3 7.94 -9.57 -21.74
N ARG A 4 7.27 -10.68 -21.39
CA ARG A 4 7.74 -11.54 -20.28
C ARG A 4 9.12 -12.13 -20.57
N GLN A 5 9.28 -12.72 -21.74
CA GLN A 5 10.52 -13.37 -22.13
C GLN A 5 11.69 -12.38 -22.23
N ALA A 6 11.44 -11.16 -22.73
CA ALA A 6 12.45 -10.10 -22.77
C ALA A 6 12.88 -9.63 -21.37
N LEU A 7 11.93 -9.52 -20.44
CA LEU A 7 12.22 -9.19 -19.04
C LEU A 7 13.03 -10.30 -18.35
N GLU A 8 12.63 -11.56 -18.54
CA GLU A 8 13.35 -12.72 -18.00
C GLU A 8 14.77 -12.82 -18.58
N GLN A 9 14.95 -12.57 -19.89
CA GLN A 9 16.26 -12.48 -20.53
C GLN A 9 17.13 -11.34 -19.98
N ALA A 10 16.52 -10.25 -19.51
CA ALA A 10 17.21 -9.17 -18.82
C ALA A 10 17.46 -9.45 -17.33
N GLY A 11 17.19 -10.66 -16.84
CA GLY A 11 17.40 -11.06 -15.44
C GLY A 11 16.27 -10.68 -14.48
N VAL A 12 15.13 -10.18 -15.00
CA VAL A 12 13.97 -9.84 -14.17
C VAL A 12 13.21 -11.12 -13.80
N THR A 13 12.95 -11.30 -12.50
CA THR A 13 12.04 -12.35 -12.05
C THR A 13 10.59 -11.91 -12.26
N VAL A 14 9.87 -12.60 -13.14
CA VAL A 14 8.45 -12.33 -13.41
C VAL A 14 7.59 -13.35 -12.65
N LEU A 15 6.75 -12.85 -11.73
CA LEU A 15 5.84 -13.68 -10.95
C LEU A 15 4.44 -13.67 -11.59
N PRO A 16 3.97 -14.78 -12.18
CA PRO A 16 2.58 -14.89 -12.59
C PRO A 16 1.71 -15.09 -11.34
N LEU A 17 0.71 -14.24 -11.19
CA LEU A 17 -0.24 -14.27 -10.07
C LEU A 17 -1.67 -14.33 -10.63
N PRO A 18 -2.62 -14.92 -9.87
CA PRO A 18 -4.02 -14.90 -10.25
C PRO A 18 -4.54 -13.47 -10.29
N GLU A 19 -5.52 -13.27 -11.16
CA GLU A 19 -6.27 -12.03 -11.24
C GLU A 19 -7.44 -12.07 -10.25
N LYS A 20 -7.64 -10.96 -9.55
CA LYS A 20 -8.81 -10.69 -8.71
C LYS A 20 -9.34 -9.31 -9.07
N ASP A 21 -10.58 -9.23 -9.53
CA ASP A 21 -11.27 -8.00 -9.92
C ASP A 21 -10.46 -7.13 -10.92
N GLY A 22 -9.86 -7.76 -11.93
CA GLY A 22 -9.04 -7.06 -12.93
C GLY A 22 -7.66 -6.60 -12.43
N ARG A 23 -7.25 -7.02 -11.22
CA ARG A 23 -5.99 -6.66 -10.58
C ARG A 23 -5.23 -7.89 -10.10
N VAL A 24 -3.99 -7.71 -9.67
CA VAL A 24 -3.22 -8.76 -9.00
C VAL A 24 -3.89 -9.11 -7.66
N ASP A 25 -4.07 -10.40 -7.39
CA ASP A 25 -4.47 -10.85 -6.05
C ASP A 25 -3.34 -10.59 -5.04
N LEU A 26 -3.54 -9.60 -4.17
CA LEU A 26 -2.55 -9.19 -3.18
C LEU A 26 -2.32 -10.25 -2.09
N VAL A 27 -3.33 -11.07 -1.78
CA VAL A 27 -3.19 -12.15 -0.79
C VAL A 27 -2.28 -13.24 -1.34
N GLU A 28 -2.46 -13.59 -2.62
CA GLU A 28 -1.57 -14.54 -3.28
C GLU A 28 -0.17 -13.96 -3.48
N LEU A 29 -0.05 -12.66 -3.82
CA LEU A 29 1.25 -11.97 -3.86
C LEU A 29 1.98 -12.12 -2.52
N ALA A 30 1.34 -11.81 -1.40
CA ALA A 30 1.94 -11.91 -0.07
C ALA A 30 2.39 -13.36 0.24
N ARG A 31 1.56 -14.35 -0.09
CA ARG A 31 1.92 -15.78 0.06
C ARG A 31 3.16 -16.15 -0.77
N VAL A 32 3.20 -15.74 -2.02
CA VAL A 32 4.29 -16.04 -2.96
C VAL A 32 5.60 -15.37 -2.55
N LEU A 33 5.54 -14.16 -1.97
CA LEU A 33 6.68 -13.46 -1.40
C LEU A 33 7.18 -14.16 -0.12
N ALA A 34 6.28 -14.57 0.77
CA ALA A 34 6.63 -15.32 1.97
C ALA A 34 7.32 -16.66 1.65
N GLN A 35 6.82 -17.40 0.64
CA GLN A 35 7.47 -18.64 0.15
C GLN A 35 8.87 -18.42 -0.42
N ARG A 36 9.22 -17.17 -0.78
CA ARG A 36 10.54 -16.77 -1.25
C ARG A 36 11.44 -16.26 -0.11
N GLY A 37 11.00 -16.34 1.14
CA GLY A 37 11.73 -15.85 2.31
C GLY A 37 11.72 -14.33 2.45
N ILE A 38 10.74 -13.65 1.83
CA ILE A 38 10.56 -12.20 1.98
C ILE A 38 9.55 -11.97 3.12
N ASP A 39 10.08 -11.65 4.30
CA ASP A 39 9.28 -11.50 5.51
C ASP A 39 8.72 -10.09 5.70
N ARG A 40 9.31 -9.08 5.03
CA ARG A 40 8.90 -7.67 5.16
C ARG A 40 8.97 -6.99 3.80
N VAL A 41 7.94 -6.20 3.50
CA VAL A 41 7.84 -5.42 2.28
C VAL A 41 7.60 -3.96 2.66
N LEU A 42 8.40 -3.06 2.08
CA LEU A 42 8.11 -1.63 2.10
C LEU A 42 7.24 -1.31 0.87
N ILE A 43 6.05 -0.78 1.12
CA ILE A 43 5.11 -0.41 0.05
C ILE A 43 5.19 1.10 -0.15
N GLU A 44 5.84 1.51 -1.24
CA GLU A 44 5.82 2.88 -1.74
C GLU A 44 4.96 2.90 -3.00
N ALA A 45 3.73 3.41 -2.87
CA ALA A 45 2.72 3.25 -3.90
C ALA A 45 1.89 4.52 -4.05
N GLY A 46 1.35 4.71 -5.26
CA GLY A 46 0.31 5.71 -5.48
C GLY A 46 -1.00 5.34 -4.80
N GLU A 47 -1.89 6.32 -4.75
CA GLU A 47 -3.17 6.31 -4.02
C GLU A 47 -4.03 5.04 -4.19
N SER A 48 -4.06 4.44 -5.39
CA SER A 48 -4.86 3.24 -5.66
C SER A 48 -4.28 1.98 -5.01
N LEU A 49 -2.98 1.74 -5.18
CA LEU A 49 -2.34 0.52 -4.67
C LEU A 49 -2.14 0.61 -3.15
N ALA A 50 -1.86 1.80 -2.63
CA ALA A 50 -1.83 2.05 -1.19
C ALA A 50 -3.18 1.70 -0.54
N TRP A 51 -4.31 2.10 -1.16
CA TRP A 51 -5.64 1.74 -0.69
C TRP A 51 -5.90 0.24 -0.78
N SER A 52 -5.55 -0.42 -1.90
CA SER A 52 -5.76 -1.86 -2.06
C SER A 52 -5.01 -2.71 -1.05
N PHE A 53 -3.80 -2.32 -0.65
CA PHE A 53 -3.11 -2.99 0.46
C PHE A 53 -3.79 -2.72 1.80
N LEU A 54 -4.16 -1.47 2.08
CA LEU A 54 -4.80 -1.11 3.34
C LEU A 54 -6.15 -1.84 3.54
N GLU A 55 -7.02 -1.85 2.53
CA GLU A 55 -8.33 -2.51 2.58
C GLU A 55 -8.22 -4.05 2.63
N SER A 56 -7.12 -4.62 2.14
CA SER A 56 -6.88 -6.07 2.17
C SER A 56 -6.49 -6.61 3.55
N GLY A 57 -6.20 -5.74 4.53
CA GLY A 57 -5.72 -6.14 5.85
C GLY A 57 -4.28 -6.66 5.89
N LEU A 58 -3.52 -6.50 4.80
CA LEU A 58 -2.12 -6.96 4.68
C LEU A 58 -1.09 -5.93 5.20
N VAL A 59 -1.54 -4.80 5.75
CA VAL A 59 -0.65 -3.73 6.25
C VAL A 59 -0.51 -3.84 7.75
N ASP A 60 0.70 -4.15 8.22
CA ASP A 60 1.00 -4.19 9.66
C ASP A 60 1.32 -2.81 10.25
N ARG A 61 1.84 -1.89 9.43
CA ARG A 61 2.29 -0.57 9.84
C ARG A 61 2.17 0.43 8.71
N ILE A 62 1.63 1.61 9.01
CA ILE A 62 1.63 2.75 8.12
C ILE A 62 2.63 3.81 8.61
N ARG A 63 3.31 4.47 7.67
CA ARG A 63 4.08 5.70 7.90
C ARG A 63 3.60 6.76 6.93
N MET A 64 3.11 7.87 7.45
CA MET A 64 2.67 9.02 6.66
C MET A 64 3.63 10.17 6.90
N TYR A 65 4.22 10.68 5.83
CA TYR A 65 5.07 11.87 5.83
C TYR A 65 4.21 13.08 5.50
N LEU A 66 4.24 14.08 6.38
CA LEU A 66 3.42 15.28 6.33
C LEU A 66 4.34 16.50 6.24
N ALA A 67 4.43 17.06 5.03
CA ALA A 67 5.19 18.30 4.79
C ALA A 67 4.31 19.53 5.06
N PRO A 68 4.88 20.67 5.52
CA PRO A 68 4.16 21.94 5.73
C PRO A 68 3.91 22.66 4.39
N GLN A 69 3.34 21.96 3.42
CA GLN A 69 3.11 22.43 2.05
C GLN A 69 1.68 22.12 1.61
N PHE A 70 1.11 22.99 0.78
CA PHE A 70 -0.25 22.85 0.28
C PHE A 70 -0.23 22.66 -1.24
N VAL A 71 -0.53 21.44 -1.68
CA VAL A 71 -0.65 21.08 -3.09
C VAL A 71 -2.03 20.47 -3.29
N GLY A 72 -2.79 20.96 -4.27
CA GLY A 72 -4.18 20.53 -4.44
C GLY A 72 -4.80 20.96 -5.76
N GLY A 73 -6.09 20.70 -5.89
CA GLY A 73 -6.86 20.92 -7.11
C GLY A 73 -7.83 19.76 -7.34
N ARG A 74 -8.91 20.01 -8.09
CA ARG A 74 -9.86 18.95 -8.43
C ARG A 74 -9.14 17.87 -9.24
N GLY A 75 -9.08 16.66 -8.70
CA GLY A 75 -8.40 15.52 -9.33
C GLY A 75 -6.90 15.42 -9.02
N ALA A 76 -6.36 16.26 -8.13
CA ALA A 76 -5.02 16.04 -7.58
C ALA A 76 -4.98 14.67 -6.85
N PRO A 77 -3.89 13.88 -7.00
CA PRO A 77 -3.74 12.63 -6.26
C PRO A 77 -3.79 12.86 -4.75
N GLY A 78 -4.54 12.01 -4.06
CA GLY A 78 -4.60 11.98 -2.59
C GLY A 78 -3.66 10.94 -2.01
N LEU A 79 -3.80 10.69 -0.71
CA LEU A 79 -3.11 9.58 -0.04
C LEU A 79 -3.70 8.22 -0.47
N PHE A 80 -5.02 8.16 -0.66
CA PHE A 80 -5.74 6.96 -1.03
C PHE A 80 -6.79 7.26 -2.09
N ARG A 81 -6.90 6.38 -3.09
CA ARG A 81 -7.99 6.37 -4.07
C ARG A 81 -8.86 5.16 -3.77
N GLY A 82 -9.96 5.43 -3.08
CA GLY A 82 -10.86 4.45 -2.48
C GLY A 82 -11.50 5.07 -1.26
N GLY A 83 -11.80 4.26 -0.26
CA GLY A 83 -12.38 4.72 1.00
C GLY A 83 -13.63 3.95 1.37
N VAL A 84 -14.10 4.23 2.58
CA VAL A 84 -15.34 3.68 3.11
C VAL A 84 -16.41 4.74 3.13
N GLN A 85 -17.67 4.33 2.93
CA GLN A 85 -18.81 5.27 2.85
C GLN A 85 -19.42 5.58 4.21
N THR A 86 -19.07 4.82 5.25
CA THR A 86 -19.70 4.90 6.57
C THR A 86 -18.65 4.83 7.68
N LEU A 87 -18.96 5.46 8.81
CA LEU A 87 -18.03 5.56 9.94
C LEU A 87 -17.78 4.22 10.64
N ASP A 88 -18.75 3.31 10.64
CA ASP A 88 -18.61 1.94 11.17
C ASP A 88 -17.59 1.12 10.37
N ARG A 89 -17.33 1.50 9.12
CA ARG A 89 -16.33 0.85 8.26
C ARG A 89 -14.95 1.50 8.29
N ARG A 90 -14.75 2.57 9.08
CA ARG A 90 -13.48 3.33 9.08
C ARG A 90 -12.31 2.45 9.52
N ILE A 91 -11.17 2.65 8.87
CA ILE A 91 -9.89 2.08 9.30
C ILE A 91 -9.24 3.08 10.24
N THR A 92 -8.92 2.66 11.46
CA THR A 92 -8.26 3.50 12.47
C THR A 92 -6.78 3.17 12.57
N LEU A 93 -6.02 4.00 13.28
CA LEU A 93 -4.64 3.68 13.66
C LEU A 93 -4.54 3.48 15.17
N GLU A 94 -3.81 2.45 15.57
CA GLU A 94 -3.44 2.17 16.96
C GLU A 94 -1.94 2.39 17.19
N GLY A 95 -1.57 2.66 18.44
CA GLY A 95 -0.17 2.85 18.84
C GLY A 95 0.50 4.01 18.10
N ILE A 96 -0.24 5.10 17.89
CA ILE A 96 0.21 6.23 17.07
C ILE A 96 1.43 6.89 17.71
N THR A 97 2.46 7.08 16.91
CA THR A 97 3.60 7.97 17.22
C THR A 97 3.65 9.10 16.21
N LEU A 98 4.01 10.29 16.69
CA LEU A 98 4.22 11.47 15.87
C LEU A 98 5.56 12.08 16.23
N PHE A 99 6.44 12.23 15.26
CA PHE A 99 7.75 12.84 15.46
C PHE A 99 8.14 13.70 14.27
N ARG A 100 9.05 14.64 14.51
CA ARG A 100 9.57 15.55 13.49
C ARG A 100 10.69 14.89 12.69
N CYS A 101 10.70 15.07 11.37
CA CYS A 101 11.75 14.64 10.46
C CYS A 101 12.14 15.81 9.55
N GLY A 102 13.19 16.55 9.93
CA GLY A 102 13.56 17.79 9.23
C GLY A 102 12.47 18.87 9.35
N GLU A 103 11.91 19.31 8.23
CA GLU A 103 10.78 20.25 8.18
C GLU A 103 9.42 19.55 8.23
N ASP A 104 9.41 18.22 8.10
CA ASP A 104 8.20 17.40 8.02
C ASP A 104 7.86 16.75 9.36
N PHE A 105 6.68 16.15 9.41
CA PHE A 105 6.24 15.27 10.49
C PHE A 105 5.99 13.86 9.96
N VAL A 106 6.29 12.86 10.78
CA VAL A 106 5.99 11.46 10.49
C VAL A 106 4.96 10.96 11.49
N LEU A 107 3.82 10.54 10.97
CA LEU A 107 2.81 9.80 11.74
C LEU A 107 2.97 8.31 11.43
N GLU A 108 3.16 7.50 12.47
CA GLU A 108 3.28 6.05 12.36
C GLU A 108 2.26 5.36 13.26
N GLY A 109 1.65 4.27 12.78
CA GLY A 109 0.74 3.44 13.58
C GLY A 109 0.39 2.12 12.90
N LYS A 110 -0.28 1.22 13.64
CA LYS A 110 -0.84 -0.01 13.09
C LYS A 110 -2.27 0.28 12.59
N PRO A 111 -2.64 -0.07 11.35
CA PRO A 111 -4.01 0.04 10.91
C PRO A 111 -4.89 -1.04 11.53
N CYS A 112 -6.07 -0.64 11.97
CA CYS A 112 -7.11 -1.50 12.50
C CYS A 112 -8.33 -1.42 11.61
N LEU A 113 -8.62 -2.53 10.95
CA LEU A 113 -9.82 -2.67 10.14
C LEU A 113 -11.03 -2.91 11.07
N PRO A 114 -12.23 -2.48 10.67
CA PRO A 114 -13.45 -2.82 11.38
C PRO A 114 -13.69 -4.35 11.35
N ASP A 115 -14.41 -4.86 12.35
CA ASP A 115 -14.88 -6.25 12.39
C ASP A 115 -15.83 -6.61 11.23
#